data_AF-A0A126RXI9-F1
#
_entry.id   AF-A0A126RXI9-F1
#
_cell.length_a   1.000
_cell.length_b   1.000
_cell.length_c   1.000
_cell.angle_alpha   90.00
_cell.angle_beta   90.00
_cell.angle_gamma   90.00
#
_symmetry.space_group_name_H-M   'P 1'
#
loop_
_entity.id
_entity.type
_entity.pdbx_description
1 polymer ?
#
loop_
_entity_poly.entity_id
_entity_poly.type
_entity_poly.pdbx_seq_one_letter_code
_entity_poly.pdbx_strand_id
1 'polypeptide(L)' 'MDHIDHIREAVAQALEKRGFDNRAFLREIREGRRDDGPYMLGALAWDERVRHANP' A
#
# COMPACT_ATOMS: atom_id res chain seq x y z
N MET A 1 15.12 -1.30 2.85
CA MET A 1 13.77 -1.20 2.29
C MET A 1 13.03 -0.32 3.26
N ASP A 2 12.47 0.78 2.78
CA ASP A 2 11.87 1.78 3.66
C ASP A 2 10.51 1.27 4.15
N HIS A 3 10.04 1.77 5.32
CA HIS A 3 8.75 1.36 5.88
C HIS A 3 7.60 1.50 4.88
N ILE A 4 7.62 2.59 4.10
CA ILE A 4 6.63 2.84 3.06
C ILE A 4 6.65 1.78 1.95
N ASP A 5 7.80 1.20 1.63
CA ASP A 5 7.91 0.14 0.61
C ASP A 5 7.23 -1.15 1.09
N HIS A 6 7.28 -1.44 2.39
CA HIS A 6 6.54 -2.57 2.96
C HIS A 6 5.02 -2.38 2.86
N ILE A 7 4.54 -1.15 3.08
CA ILE A 7 3.12 -0.82 2.92
C ILE A 7 2.70 -0.96 1.45
N ARG A 8 3.47 -0.39 0.51
CA ARG A 8 3.21 -0.49 -0.93
C ARG A 8 3.13 -1.94 -1.39
N GLU A 9 4.07 -2.78 -0.98
CA GLU A 9 4.07 -4.20 -1.34
C GLU A 9 2.88 -4.94 -0.72
N ALA A 10 2.55 -4.66 0.54
CA ALA A 10 1.38 -5.26 1.20
C ALA A 10 0.06 -4.89 0.48
N VAL A 11 -0.10 -3.63 0.06
CA VAL A 11 -1.26 -3.18 -0.72
C VAL A 11 -1.31 -3.88 -2.08
N ALA A 12 -0.20 -3.92 -2.83
CA ALA A 12 -0.13 -4.56 -4.14
C ALA A 12 -0.47 -6.07 -4.06
N GLN A 13 0.10 -6.79 -3.08
CA GLN A 13 -0.21 -8.22 -2.87
C GLN A 13 -1.67 -8.44 -2.47
N ALA A 14 -2.22 -7.57 -1.62
CA ALA A 14 -3.62 -7.69 -1.18
C ALA A 14 -4.62 -7.46 -2.33
N LEU A 15 -4.27 -6.61 -3.29
CA LEU A 15 -5.07 -6.39 -4.50
C LEU A 15 -4.93 -7.57 -5.47
N GLU A 16 -3.71 -8.05 -5.71
CA GLU A 16 -3.43 -9.21 -6.56
C GLU A 16 -4.17 -10.46 -6.07
N LYS A 17 -4.11 -10.75 -4.76
CA LYS A 17 -4.84 -11.88 -4.14
C LYS A 17 -6.36 -11.78 -4.26
N ARG A 18 -6.90 -10.57 -4.43
CA ARG A 18 -8.34 -10.33 -4.66
C ARG A 18 -8.74 -10.46 -6.13
N GLY A 19 -7.79 -10.78 -7.01
CA GLY A 19 -8.03 -10.94 -8.44
C GLY A 19 -7.86 -9.67 -9.27
N PHE A 20 -7.30 -8.59 -8.70
CA PHE A 20 -6.89 -7.44 -9.49
C PHE A 20 -5.61 -7.79 -10.24
N ASP A 21 -5.73 -8.08 -11.53
CA ASP A 21 -4.64 -8.54 -12.40
C ASP A 21 -4.00 -7.40 -13.24
N ASN A 22 -4.39 -6.15 -12.99
CA ASN A 22 -3.79 -5.00 -13.66
C ASN A 22 -2.34 -4.78 -13.20
N ARG A 23 -1.42 -5.49 -13.85
CA ARG A 23 0.02 -5.47 -13.55
C ARG A 23 0.64 -4.08 -13.63
N ALA A 24 0.15 -3.21 -14.52
CA ALA A 24 0.63 -1.85 -14.62
C ALA A 24 0.28 -1.05 -13.37
N PHE A 25 -0.98 -1.15 -12.92
CA PHE A 25 -1.45 -0.50 -11.70
C PHE A 25 -0.74 -1.02 -10.45
N LEU A 26 -0.57 -2.34 -10.31
CA LEU A 26 0.16 -2.92 -9.17
C LEU A 26 1.62 -2.47 -9.13
N ARG A 27 2.27 -2.32 -10.30
CA ARG A 27 3.62 -1.76 -10.39
C ARG A 27 3.66 -0.28 -10.01
N GLU A 28 2.67 0.52 -10.42
CA GLU A 28 2.57 1.92 -10.01
C GLU A 28 2.45 2.09 -8.49
N ILE A 29 1.74 1.19 -7.80
CA ILE A 29 1.70 1.15 -6.33
C ILE A 29 3.08 0.86 -5.75
N ARG A 30 3.75 -0.20 -6.22
CA ARG A 30 5.09 -0.58 -5.76
C ARG A 30 6.13 0.52 -5.96
N GLU A 31 6.01 1.28 -7.04
CA GLU A 31 6.91 2.38 -7.40
C GLU A 31 6.51 3.72 -6.74
N GLY A 32 5.49 3.73 -5.88
CA GLY A 32 5.06 4.92 -5.12
C GLY A 32 4.30 5.97 -5.94
N ARG A 33 3.97 5.70 -7.21
CA ARG A 33 3.20 6.62 -8.07
C ARG A 33 1.73 6.74 -7.69
N ARG A 34 1.27 5.97 -6.70
CA ARG A 34 -0.12 5.91 -6.24
C ARG A 34 -0.25 6.15 -4.74
N ASP A 35 0.75 6.74 -4.10
CA ASP A 35 0.73 7.01 -2.65
C ASP A 35 -0.40 7.96 -2.24
N ASP A 36 -0.84 8.82 -3.16
CA ASP A 36 -1.99 9.72 -3.04
C ASP A 36 -3.33 9.08 -3.48
N GLY A 37 -3.29 7.82 -3.94
CA GLY A 37 -4.45 7.07 -4.39
C GLY A 37 -5.26 6.46 -3.24
N PRO A 38 -6.53 6.09 -3.48
CA PRO A 38 -7.46 5.67 -2.42
C PRO A 38 -6.97 4.45 -1.62
N TYR A 39 -6.33 3.48 -2.28
CA TYR A 39 -5.80 2.30 -1.60
C TYR A 39 -4.62 2.62 -0.67
N MET A 40 -3.71 3.50 -1.10
CA MET A 40 -2.55 3.90 -0.30
C MET A 40 -2.96 4.84 0.82
N LEU A 41 -3.83 5.83 0.57
CA LEU A 41 -4.33 6.73 1.61
C LEU A 41 -4.96 5.96 2.79
N GLY A 42 -5.78 4.95 2.49
CA GLY A 42 -6.36 4.09 3.52
C GLY A 42 -5.30 3.27 4.29
N ALA A 43 -4.32 2.71 3.58
CA ALA A 43 -3.25 1.93 4.20
C ALA A 43 -2.35 2.80 5.10
N LEU A 44 -1.99 4.00 4.65
CA LEU A 44 -1.17 4.96 5.39
C LEU A 44 -1.89 5.49 6.64
N ALA A 45 -3.16 5.85 6.52
CA ALA A 45 -3.95 6.30 7.66
C ALA A 45 -4.08 5.19 8.74
N TRP A 46 -4.24 3.94 8.31
CA TRP A 46 -4.27 2.80 9.22
C TRP A 46 -2.91 2.55 9.87
N ASP A 47 -1.81 2.58 9.10
CA ASP A 47 -0.46 2.42 9.61
C ASP A 47 -0.11 3.48 10.67
N GLU A 48 -0.42 4.75 10.39
CA GLU A 48 -0.26 5.85 11.35
C GLU A 48 -1.03 5.57 12.64
N ARG A 49 -2.30 5.15 12.52
CA ARG A 49 -3.13 4.82 13.68
C ARG A 49 -2.56 3.69 14.52
N VAL A 50 -2.05 2.63 13.89
CA VAL A 50 -1.47 1.46 14.57
C VAL A 50 -0.16 1.83 15.26
N ARG A 51 0.73 2.59 14.59
CA ARG A 51 1.99 3.05 15.20
C ARG A 51 1.75 3.96 16.41
N HIS A 52 0.69 4.75 16.40
CA HIS A 52 0.32 5.59 17.55
C HIS A 52 -0.45 4.83 18.65
N ALA A 53 -1.01 3.65 18.34
CA ALA A 53 -1.73 2.81 19.30
C ALA A 53 -0.83 1.85 20.08
N ASN A 54 0.40 1.63 19.62
CA ASN A 54 1.35 0.67 20.17
C ASN A 54 2.64 1.43 20.54
N PRO A 55 2.70 2.08 21.72
CA PRO A 55 3.86 2.83 22.17
C PRO A 55 5.06 1.93 22.52
#